data_AF-A0A2G6R6T9-F1
#
_entry.id   AF-A0A2G6R6T9-F1
#
_cell.length_a   1.000
_cell.length_b   1.000
_cell.length_c   1.000
_cell.angle_alpha   90.00
_cell.angle_beta   90.00
_cell.angle_gamma   90.00
#
_symmetry.space_group_name_H-M   'P 1'
#
loop_
_entity.id
_entity.type
_entity.pdbx_description
1 polymer ?
#
loop_
_entity_poly.entity_id
_entity_poly.type
_entity_poly.pdbx_seq_one_letter_code
_entity_poly.pdbx_strand_id
1 'polypeptide(L)' 'MNYQVNEKGYYGKFGGAWIPEMMYANIEELKTKYLEIIDSEEFK' A
#
# COMPACT_ATOMS: atom_id res chain seq x y z
N MET A 1 -7.35 -0.41 -20.81
CA MET A 1 -7.18 0.40 -19.58
C MET A 1 -6.21 -0.34 -18.69
N ASN A 2 -5.13 0.30 -18.26
CA ASN A 2 -4.19 -0.32 -17.33
C ASN A 2 -4.75 -0.12 -15.91
N TYR A 3 -5.27 -1.18 -15.29
CA TYR A 3 -5.82 -1.15 -13.92
C TYR A 3 -4.75 -1.31 -12.85
N GLN A 4 -3.48 -1.22 -13.24
CA GLN A 4 -2.36 -1.35 -12.32
C GLN A 4 -2.21 -0.06 -11.51
N VAL A 5 -1.96 -0.23 -10.22
CA VAL A 5 -1.58 0.86 -9.33
C VAL A 5 -0.20 1.39 -9.74
N ASN A 6 0.00 2.70 -9.67
CA ASN A 6 1.35 3.26 -9.83
C ASN A 6 2.14 3.25 -8.51
N GLU A 7 3.41 3.61 -8.57
CA GLU A 7 4.31 3.65 -7.40
C GLU A 7 3.84 4.59 -6.28
N LYS A 8 2.97 5.55 -6.60
CA LYS A 8 2.37 6.49 -5.64
C LYS A 8 1.03 6.01 -5.08
N GLY A 9 0.59 4.80 -5.40
CA GLY A 9 -0.67 4.24 -4.90
C GLY A 9 -1.93 4.72 -5.63
N TYR A 10 -1.81 5.24 -6.86
CA TYR A 10 -2.95 5.70 -7.65
C TYR A 10 -3.39 4.69 -8.71
N TYR A 11 -4.71 4.54 -8.83
CA TYR A 11 -5.41 3.92 -9.95
C TYR A 11 -5.99 5.03 -10.84
N GLY A 12 -5.23 5.44 -11.86
CA GLY A 12 -5.56 6.62 -12.65
C GLY A 12 -5.57 7.89 -11.78
N LYS A 13 -6.75 8.50 -11.60
CA LYS A 13 -6.91 9.72 -10.79
C LYS A 13 -7.35 9.47 -9.34
N PHE A 14 -7.53 8.22 -8.94
CA PHE A 14 -8.05 7.84 -7.63
C PHE A 14 -6.99 7.13 -6.80
N GLY A 15 -7.01 7.30 -5.47
CA GLY A 15 -6.05 6.70 -4.55
C GLY A 15 -5.01 7.70 -4.05
N GLY A 16 -3.77 7.23 -3.89
CA GLY A 16 -2.72 7.94 -3.17
C GLY A 16 -2.86 7.84 -1.65
N ALA A 17 -1.92 8.45 -0.92
CA ALA A 17 -1.89 8.47 0.53
C ALA A 17 -2.05 9.92 1.05
N TRP A 18 -3.30 10.38 1.10
CA TRP A 18 -3.64 11.70 1.65
C TRP A 18 -3.92 11.58 3.16
N ILE A 19 -2.85 11.38 3.92
CA ILE A 19 -2.90 11.10 5.36
C ILE A 19 -2.11 12.15 6.15
N PRO A 20 -2.38 12.31 7.46
CA PRO A 20 -1.55 13.13 8.34
C PRO A 20 -0.10 12.64 8.41
N GLU A 21 0.85 13.56 8.62
CA GLU A 21 2.27 13.24 8.77
C GLU A 21 2.54 12.20 9.87
N MET A 22 1.77 12.25 10.96
CA MET A 22 1.87 11.29 12.07
C MET A 22 1.59 9.83 11.65
N MET A 23 0.91 9.61 10.53
CA MET A 23 0.59 8.27 10.03
C MET A 23 1.61 7.73 9.03
N TYR A 24 2.58 8.53 8.58
CA TYR A 24 3.53 8.11 7.55
C TYR A 24 4.33 6.87 7.97
N ALA A 25 4.84 6.86 9.21
CA ALA A 25 5.61 5.72 9.73
C ALA A 25 4.78 4.43 9.75
N ASN A 26 3.54 4.51 10.25
CA ASN A 26 2.65 3.35 10.36
C ASN A 26 2.29 2.77 8.98
N ILE A 27 2.05 3.65 7.99
CA ILE A 27 1.68 3.22 6.64
C ILE A 27 2.88 2.67 5.87
N GLU A 28 4.07 3.25 6.03
CA GLU A 28 5.29 2.69 5.41
C GLU A 28 5.66 1.33 6.03
N GLU A 29 5.52 1.16 7.35
CA GLU A 29 5.69 -0.14 8.00
C GLU A 29 4.68 -1.15 7.45
N LEU A 30 3.39 -0.80 7.41
CA LEU A 30 2.38 -1.68 6.85
C LEU A 30 2.68 -2.04 5.39
N LYS A 31 3.05 -1.07 4.55
CA LYS A 31 3.35 -1.30 3.12
C LYS A 31 4.53 -2.26 2.94
N THR A 32 5.58 -2.13 3.75
CA THR A 32 6.76 -3.00 3.67
C THR A 32 6.48 -4.40 4.19
N LYS A 33 5.64 -4.54 5.23
CA LYS A 33 5.29 -5.84 5.82
C LYS A 33 4.14 -6.56 5.13
N TYR A 34 3.23 -5.83 4.49
CA TYR A 34 2.01 -6.38 3.93
C TYR A 34 2.28 -7.50 2.93
N LEU A 35 3.22 -7.31 2.00
CA LEU A 35 3.56 -8.33 1.00
C LEU A 35 4.08 -9.62 1.66
N GLU A 36 4.96 -9.50 2.66
CA GLU A 36 5.45 -10.65 3.44
C GLU A 36 4.29 -11.38 4.13
N ILE A 37 3.36 -10.63 4.73
CA ILE A 37 2.20 -11.19 5.46
C ILE A 37 1.26 -11.93 4.52
N ILE A 38 0.87 -11.32 3.40
CA ILE A 38 -0.07 -11.98 2.47
C ILE A 38 0.55 -13.17 1.74
N ASP A 39 1.88 -13.19 1.65
CA ASP A 39 2.58 -14.31 1.04
C ASP A 39 2.89 -15.46 2.02
N SER A 40 2.71 -15.25 3.33
CA SER A 40 2.96 -16.25 4.37
C SER A 40 2.00 -17.45 4.26
N GLU A 41 2.46 -18.62 4.70
CA GLU A 41 1.64 -19.84 4.67
C GLU A 41 0.49 -19.79 5.67
N GLU A 42 0.65 -19.10 6.81
CA GLU A 42 -0.40 -18.97 7.82
C GLU A 42 -1.58 -18.11 7.35
N PHE A 43 -1.36 -17.24 6.36
CA PHE A 43 -2.40 -16.36 5.82
C PHE A 43 -3.14 -16.98 4.62
N LYS A 44 -2.53 -17.94 3.91
CA LYS A 44 -3.08 -18.61 2.72
C LYS A 44 -3.96 -19.81 3.08
#